data_AF-A0A9N9CM07-F1
#
_entry.id   AF-A0A9N9CM07-F1
#
_cell.length_a   1.000
_cell.length_b   1.000
_cell.length_c   1.000
_cell.angle_alpha   90.00
_cell.angle_beta   90.00
_cell.angle_gamma   90.00
#
_symmetry.space_group_name_H-M   'P 1'
#
loop_
_entity.id
_entity.type
_entity.pdbx_description
1 polymer ?
#
loop_
_entity_poly.entity_id
_entity_poly.type
_entity_poly.pdbx_seq_one_letter_code
_entity_poly.pdbx_strand_id
1 'polypeptide(L)'
;MATDQDPTTISWRDPDWISVQPGGLNTENVLDYFAGSPFWDPLCNNNILKMQTKYNDLKDFNLDLKKMTGIEYEAAHERPPALWVIRKQHRTSEQYAEPLATYYILNTNIFQAPDLHSILGSRILASHFCLQTAFKEAYKRVEFHPATGYTWRTEDMSQKTEDDAQKSRVLHQVSAELRDFQLGVTRAIESTSRKMNQFHQIALSPQVDEGEANFHPEGMTSDDTGKGDQGQTGSTLPGEPIWILD
;
A
#
# COMPACT_ATOMS: atom_id res chain seq x y z
N MET A 1 -33.15 6.84 -9.55
CA MET A 1 -32.09 6.77 -10.57
C MET A 1 -30.84 6.24 -9.88
N ALA A 2 -30.66 4.92 -9.84
CA ALA A 2 -29.39 4.33 -9.44
C ALA A 2 -28.51 4.36 -10.68
N THR A 3 -27.44 5.14 -10.66
CA THR A 3 -26.41 5.05 -11.68
C THR A 3 -25.79 3.65 -11.54
N ASP A 4 -25.99 2.80 -12.54
CA ASP A 4 -25.41 1.46 -12.68
C ASP A 4 -23.90 1.57 -12.96
N GLN A 5 -23.18 2.26 -12.08
CA GLN A 5 -21.73 2.37 -12.14
C GLN A 5 -21.13 1.29 -11.26
N ASP A 6 -20.18 0.56 -11.85
CA ASP A 6 -19.41 -0.46 -11.16
C ASP A 6 -18.69 0.17 -9.95
N PRO A 7 -18.99 -0.29 -8.72
CA PRO A 7 -18.45 0.32 -7.51
C PRO A 7 -16.92 0.13 -7.40
N THR A 8 -16.32 -0.77 -8.19
CA THR A 8 -14.86 -0.95 -8.24
C THR A 8 -14.13 0.13 -9.03
N THR A 9 -14.85 0.94 -9.83
CA THR A 9 -14.25 2.01 -10.65
C THR A 9 -14.32 3.38 -9.96
N ILE A 10 -15.12 3.50 -8.90
CA ILE A 10 -15.31 4.78 -8.20
C ILE A 10 -14.34 4.93 -7.01
N SER A 11 -13.92 6.16 -6.77
CA SER A 11 -13.18 6.54 -5.56
C SER A 11 -13.95 7.61 -4.81
N TRP A 12 -14.00 7.52 -3.49
CA TRP A 12 -14.68 8.51 -2.66
C TRP A 12 -13.74 9.13 -1.64
N ARG A 13 -13.94 10.42 -1.35
CA ARG A 13 -13.23 11.18 -0.32
C ARG A 13 -14.09 12.33 0.17
N ASP A 14 -14.04 12.60 1.47
CA ASP A 14 -14.62 13.79 2.08
C ASP A 14 -13.52 14.60 2.81
N PRO A 15 -13.02 15.69 2.23
CA PRO A 15 -11.99 16.51 2.86
C PRO A 15 -12.54 17.38 4.01
N ASP A 16 -13.83 17.71 4.01
CA ASP A 16 -14.44 18.58 5.02
C ASP A 16 -14.54 17.84 6.34
N TRP A 17 -14.98 16.57 6.31
CA TRP A 17 -15.00 15.70 7.49
C TRP A 17 -13.62 15.61 8.15
N ILE A 18 -12.58 15.40 7.35
CA ILE A 18 -11.21 15.18 7.86
C ILE A 18 -10.62 16.45 8.47
N SER A 19 -10.98 17.62 7.93
CA SER A 19 -10.51 18.91 8.43
C SER A 19 -11.09 19.27 9.80
N VAL A 20 -12.26 18.72 10.15
CA VAL A 20 -12.91 18.92 11.46
C VAL A 20 -12.30 18.01 12.54
N GLN A 21 -11.72 16.86 12.15
CA GLN A 21 -11.11 15.92 13.09
C GLN A 21 -9.74 16.40 13.61
N PRO A 22 -9.59 16.65 14.93
CA PRO A 22 -8.28 16.94 15.50
C PRO A 22 -7.41 15.66 15.45
N GLY A 23 -6.38 15.67 14.61
CA GLY A 23 -5.45 14.53 14.46
C GLY A 23 -5.69 13.65 13.23
N GLY A 24 -6.63 14.01 12.35
CA GLY A 24 -6.86 13.29 11.09
C GLY A 24 -7.49 11.90 11.25
N LEU A 25 -7.23 11.01 10.30
CA LEU A 25 -7.80 9.67 10.25
C LEU A 25 -7.04 8.71 11.18
N ASN A 26 -7.75 8.10 12.12
CA ASN A 26 -7.25 7.19 13.16
C ASN A 26 -8.07 5.89 13.17
N THR A 27 -7.54 4.84 13.81
CA THR A 27 -8.25 3.55 13.97
C THR A 27 -9.65 3.68 14.55
N GLU A 28 -9.86 4.56 15.53
CA GLU A 28 -11.17 4.69 16.19
C GLU A 28 -12.21 5.39 15.29
N ASN A 29 -11.78 6.30 14.42
CA ASN A 29 -12.67 7.11 13.59
C ASN A 29 -12.78 6.61 12.14
N VAL A 30 -11.99 5.61 11.74
CA VAL A 30 -11.93 5.11 10.36
C VAL A 30 -13.26 4.55 9.88
N LEU A 31 -13.98 3.83 10.75
CA LEU A 31 -15.30 3.29 10.43
C LEU A 31 -16.35 4.40 10.32
N ASP A 32 -16.23 5.45 11.14
CA ASP A 32 -17.10 6.62 11.05
C ASP A 32 -16.87 7.42 9.77
N TYR A 33 -15.63 7.53 9.31
CA TYR A 33 -15.30 8.10 8.01
C TYR A 33 -15.87 7.25 6.86
N PHE A 34 -15.69 5.93 6.94
CA PHE A 34 -16.19 5.00 5.94
C PHE A 34 -17.74 5.02 5.85
N ALA A 35 -18.44 5.29 6.95
CA ALA A 35 -19.89 5.41 6.97
C ALA A 35 -20.45 6.59 6.16
N GLY A 36 -19.64 7.62 5.88
CA GLY A 36 -20.01 8.71 4.97
C GLY A 36 -19.92 8.35 3.48
N SER A 37 -19.32 7.21 3.16
CA SER A 37 -19.10 6.77 1.78
C SER A 37 -20.33 6.10 1.17
N PRO A 38 -20.46 6.08 -0.18
CA PRO A 38 -21.53 5.37 -0.88
C PRO A 38 -21.43 3.84 -0.75
N PHE A 39 -20.31 3.32 -0.23
CA PHE A 39 -20.09 1.89 0.01
C PHE A 39 -20.69 1.40 1.34
N TRP A 40 -21.11 2.34 2.19
CA TRP A 40 -21.76 2.04 3.46
C TRP A 40 -23.20 1.58 3.25
N ASP A 41 -23.56 0.49 3.92
CA ASP A 41 -24.93 0.01 3.98
C ASP A 41 -25.62 0.56 5.24
N PRO A 42 -26.67 1.40 5.13
CA PRO A 42 -27.40 1.91 6.30
C PRO A 42 -28.06 0.83 7.15
N LEU A 43 -28.29 -0.37 6.61
CA LEU A 43 -28.91 -1.50 7.30
C LEU A 43 -27.89 -2.41 8.00
N CYS A 44 -26.60 -2.08 7.94
CA CYS A 44 -25.57 -2.90 8.59
C CYS A 44 -25.67 -2.88 10.12
N ASN A 45 -25.16 -3.95 10.74
CA ASN A 45 -25.14 -4.12 12.19
C ASN A 45 -24.37 -2.99 12.88
N ASN A 46 -23.27 -2.50 12.29
CA ASN A 46 -22.50 -1.38 12.81
C ASN A 46 -23.37 -0.12 12.98
N ASN A 47 -24.25 0.19 12.04
CA ASN A 47 -25.12 1.35 12.12
C ASN A 47 -26.20 1.17 13.21
N ILE A 48 -26.76 -0.04 13.31
CA ILE A 48 -27.72 -0.39 14.37
C ILE A 48 -27.07 -0.22 15.75
N LEU A 49 -25.85 -0.75 15.95
CA LEU A 49 -25.10 -0.61 17.20
C LEU A 49 -24.74 0.85 17.49
N LYS A 50 -24.34 1.60 16.47
CA LYS A 50 -24.03 3.04 16.61
C LYS A 50 -25.24 3.83 17.07
N MET A 51 -26.42 3.56 16.51
CA MET A 51 -27.67 4.18 16.95
C MET A 51 -28.05 3.76 18.38
N GLN A 52 -27.97 2.46 18.70
CA GLN A 52 -28.30 1.95 20.04
C GLN A 52 -27.39 2.55 21.13
N THR A 53 -26.10 2.68 20.85
CA THR A 53 -25.11 3.23 21.80
C THR A 53 -25.26 4.74 21.97
N LYS A 54 -25.67 5.47 20.92
CA LYS A 54 -25.89 6.92 21.00
C LYS A 54 -27.04 7.32 21.93
N TYR A 55 -28.06 6.47 22.05
CA TYR A 55 -29.25 6.74 22.87
C TYR A 55 -29.21 6.05 24.24
N ASN A 56 -28.25 5.16 24.48
CA ASN A 56 -28.14 4.40 25.73
C ASN A 56 -26.80 4.72 26.39
N ASP A 57 -26.80 5.53 27.46
CA ASP A 57 -25.60 5.92 28.21
C ASP A 57 -24.86 4.74 28.88
N LEU A 58 -25.43 3.53 28.79
CA LEU A 58 -24.85 2.29 29.30
C LEU A 58 -23.81 1.73 28.32
N LYS A 59 -22.61 2.33 28.35
CA LYS A 59 -21.39 1.86 27.65
C LYS A 59 -20.99 0.41 27.97
N ASP A 60 -21.61 -0.21 28.98
CA ASP A 60 -21.23 -1.51 29.55
C ASP A 60 -21.99 -2.71 28.98
N PHE A 61 -23.05 -2.51 28.17
CA PHE A 61 -23.62 -3.64 27.46
C PHE A 61 -22.67 -4.01 26.32
N ASN A 62 -21.99 -5.16 26.49
CA ASN A 62 -21.18 -5.88 25.50
C ASN A 62 -21.97 -6.14 24.20
N LEU A 63 -22.20 -5.08 23.43
CA LEU A 63 -22.82 -5.01 22.13
C LEU A 63 -21.77 -5.43 21.10
N ASP A 64 -21.38 -6.70 21.22
CA ASP A 64 -20.40 -7.30 20.35
C ASP A 64 -21.06 -7.61 19.01
N LEU A 65 -20.48 -7.08 17.92
CA LEU A 65 -20.87 -7.38 16.54
C LEU A 65 -21.00 -8.89 16.32
N LYS A 66 -20.15 -9.69 16.98
CA LYS A 66 -20.13 -11.14 16.85
C LYS A 66 -21.43 -11.83 17.27
N LYS A 67 -22.24 -11.22 18.14
CA LYS A 67 -23.53 -11.79 18.60
C LYS A 67 -24.67 -11.51 17.63
N MET A 68 -24.48 -10.59 16.70
CA MET A 68 -25.48 -10.25 15.69
C MET A 68 -25.24 -11.06 14.41
N THR A 69 -26.31 -11.31 13.66
CA THR A 69 -26.23 -11.92 12.33
C THR A 69 -26.61 -10.88 11.28
N GLY A 70 -25.95 -10.88 10.13
CA GLY A 70 -26.20 -9.94 9.05
C GLY A 70 -24.92 -9.28 8.53
N ILE A 71 -25.09 -8.16 7.84
CA ILE A 71 -23.98 -7.42 7.22
C ILE A 71 -23.26 -6.60 8.28
N GLU A 72 -21.95 -6.74 8.36
CA GLU A 72 -21.09 -5.94 9.20
C GLU A 72 -19.83 -5.49 8.45
N TYR A 73 -19.23 -4.43 8.96
CA TYR A 73 -17.98 -3.86 8.50
C TYR A 73 -16.95 -3.96 9.60
N GLU A 74 -15.79 -4.51 9.29
CA GLU A 74 -14.68 -4.73 10.22
C GLU A 74 -13.41 -4.10 9.65
N ALA A 75 -12.61 -3.44 10.49
CA ALA A 75 -11.26 -3.03 10.11
C ALA A 75 -10.32 -4.25 10.19
N ALA A 76 -10.07 -4.90 9.05
CA ALA A 76 -9.29 -6.14 8.99
C ALA A 76 -7.79 -5.89 9.09
N HIS A 77 -7.31 -4.74 8.62
CA HIS A 77 -5.90 -4.36 8.73
C HIS A 77 -5.76 -2.85 8.86
N GLU A 78 -4.83 -2.42 9.69
CA GLU A 78 -4.65 -1.02 10.05
C GLU A 78 -3.16 -0.69 10.04
N ARG A 79 -2.80 0.33 9.26
CA ARG A 79 -1.45 0.91 9.24
C ARG A 79 -1.57 2.43 9.21
N PRO A 80 -1.88 3.06 10.37
CA PRO A 80 -1.92 4.50 10.47
C PRO A 80 -0.56 5.13 10.11
N PRO A 81 -0.52 6.31 9.47
CA PRO A 81 -1.66 7.11 8.97
C PRO A 81 -2.03 6.81 7.50
N ALA A 82 -1.42 5.79 6.87
CA ALA A 82 -1.40 5.67 5.42
C ALA A 82 -2.50 4.75 4.84
N LEU A 83 -2.81 3.65 5.54
CA LEU A 83 -3.66 2.58 5.01
C LEU A 83 -4.57 1.98 6.08
N TRP A 84 -5.84 1.81 5.73
CA TRP A 84 -6.77 0.93 6.43
C TRP A 84 -7.48 0.03 5.43
N VAL A 85 -7.77 -1.20 5.85
CA VAL A 85 -8.49 -2.21 5.08
C VAL A 85 -9.79 -2.52 5.79
N ILE A 86 -10.91 -2.13 5.20
CA ILE A 86 -12.24 -2.43 5.72
C ILE A 86 -12.79 -3.64 4.96
N ARG A 87 -13.30 -4.62 5.70
CA ARG A 87 -13.94 -5.81 5.14
C ARG A 87 -15.43 -5.73 5.40
N LYS A 88 -16.22 -5.85 4.33
CA LYS A 88 -17.65 -6.12 4.41
C LYS A 88 -17.84 -7.62 4.48
N GLN A 89 -18.52 -8.09 5.51
CA GLN A 89 -18.79 -9.51 5.70
C GLN A 89 -20.24 -9.74 6.11
N HIS A 90 -20.76 -10.91 5.74
CA HIS A 90 -22.05 -11.38 6.18
C HIS A 90 -21.86 -12.44 7.25
N ARG A 91 -22.24 -12.10 8.48
CA ARG A 91 -22.14 -13.00 9.63
C ARG A 91 -23.39 -13.87 9.73
N THR A 92 -23.21 -15.18 9.64
CA THR A 92 -24.29 -16.17 9.85
C THR A 92 -24.26 -16.71 11.27
N SER A 93 -23.08 -16.77 11.89
CA SER A 93 -22.90 -17.18 13.29
C SER A 93 -21.72 -16.47 13.94
N GLU A 94 -21.58 -16.59 15.26
CA GLU A 94 -20.46 -16.00 16.00
C GLU A 94 -19.08 -16.43 15.47
N GLN A 95 -18.99 -17.66 14.95
CA GLN A 95 -17.75 -18.25 14.43
C GLN A 95 -17.60 -18.09 12.92
N TYR A 96 -18.71 -17.91 12.18
CA TYR A 96 -18.70 -17.89 10.73
C TYR A 96 -19.17 -16.55 10.17
N ALA A 97 -18.26 -15.87 9.49
CA ALA A 97 -18.52 -14.67 8.71
C ALA A 97 -17.95 -14.83 7.30
N GLU A 98 -18.80 -14.65 6.30
CA GLU A 98 -18.44 -14.74 4.90
C GLU A 98 -17.98 -13.37 4.39
N PRO A 99 -16.74 -13.22 3.90
CA PRO A 99 -16.26 -11.96 3.34
C PRO A 99 -16.93 -11.69 1.99
N LEU A 100 -17.60 -10.54 1.86
CA LEU A 100 -18.30 -10.14 0.63
C LEU A 100 -17.46 -9.18 -0.21
N ALA A 101 -16.82 -8.21 0.42
CA ALA A 101 -16.01 -7.20 -0.27
C ALA A 101 -14.93 -6.64 0.65
N THR A 102 -13.86 -6.11 0.04
CA THR A 102 -12.78 -5.42 0.76
C THR A 102 -12.64 -4.01 0.21
N TYR A 103 -12.39 -3.05 1.09
CA TYR A 103 -12.22 -1.65 0.76
C TYR A 103 -10.89 -1.15 1.32
N TYR A 104 -10.19 -0.35 0.54
CA TYR A 104 -8.95 0.29 0.93
C TYR A 104 -9.18 1.76 1.20
N ILE A 105 -8.68 2.24 2.33
CA ILE A 105 -8.62 3.67 2.63
C ILE A 105 -7.16 4.09 2.58
N LEU A 106 -6.77 4.73 1.47
CA LEU A 106 -5.41 5.16 1.17
C LEU A 106 -5.34 6.68 1.17
N ASN A 107 -4.57 7.25 2.09
CA ASN A 107 -4.43 8.71 2.23
C ASN A 107 -5.79 9.43 2.16
N THR A 108 -6.77 8.93 2.92
CA THR A 108 -8.16 9.42 2.97
C THR A 108 -9.07 9.09 1.77
N ASN A 109 -8.56 8.46 0.72
CA ASN A 109 -9.37 8.03 -0.42
C ASN A 109 -9.85 6.59 -0.21
N ILE A 110 -11.14 6.35 -0.43
CA ILE A 110 -11.77 5.04 -0.29
C ILE A 110 -11.94 4.40 -1.66
N PHE A 111 -11.46 3.17 -1.80
CA PHE A 111 -11.55 2.35 -3.01
C PHE A 111 -12.12 0.98 -2.68
N GLN A 112 -12.95 0.42 -3.55
CA GLN A 112 -13.30 -0.99 -3.46
C GLN A 112 -12.22 -1.84 -4.15
N ALA A 113 -11.77 -2.89 -3.46
CA ALA A 113 -10.86 -3.87 -4.03
C ALA A 113 -11.62 -4.70 -5.09
N PRO A 114 -11.11 -4.80 -6.33
CA PRO A 114 -11.69 -5.69 -7.32
C PRO A 114 -11.35 -7.15 -7.02
N ASP A 115 -12.23 -8.05 -7.45
CA ASP A 115 -12.00 -9.49 -7.33
C ASP A 115 -10.81 -9.93 -8.20
N LEU A 116 -10.06 -10.92 -7.70
CA LEU A 116 -8.93 -11.48 -8.42
C LEU A 116 -9.33 -12.00 -9.81
N HIS A 117 -10.52 -12.60 -9.92
CA HIS A 117 -11.06 -13.08 -11.19
C HIS A 117 -11.20 -11.94 -12.22
N SER A 118 -11.76 -10.81 -11.81
CA SER A 118 -11.96 -9.63 -12.67
C SER A 118 -10.64 -9.03 -13.13
N ILE A 119 -9.65 -8.95 -12.23
CA ILE A 119 -8.29 -8.47 -12.57
C ILE A 119 -7.66 -9.40 -13.62
N LEU A 120 -7.68 -10.71 -13.37
CA LEU A 120 -7.08 -11.70 -14.28
C LEU A 120 -7.79 -11.69 -15.65
N GLY A 121 -9.12 -11.69 -15.66
CA GLY A 121 -9.92 -11.62 -16.87
C GLY A 121 -9.58 -10.38 -17.70
N SER A 122 -9.50 -9.20 -17.07
CA SER A 122 -9.11 -7.96 -17.73
C SER A 122 -7.70 -8.03 -18.34
N ARG A 123 -6.72 -8.58 -17.62
CA ARG A 123 -5.32 -8.71 -18.10
C ARG A 123 -5.19 -9.69 -19.26
N ILE A 124 -5.87 -10.84 -19.21
CA ILE A 124 -5.88 -11.83 -20.29
C ILE A 124 -6.54 -11.22 -21.54
N LEU A 125 -7.68 -10.55 -21.37
CA LEU A 125 -8.39 -9.91 -22.47
C LEU A 125 -7.54 -8.84 -23.15
N ALA A 126 -6.87 -7.98 -22.36
CA ALA A 126 -5.96 -6.96 -22.88
C ALA A 126 -4.79 -7.59 -23.65
N SER A 127 -4.20 -8.66 -23.12
CA SER A 127 -3.09 -9.37 -23.78
C SER A 127 -3.52 -10.00 -25.10
N HIS A 128 -4.68 -10.66 -25.10
CA HIS A 128 -5.27 -11.23 -26.31
C HIS A 128 -5.58 -10.16 -27.35
N PHE A 129 -6.16 -9.04 -26.93
CA PHE A 129 -6.44 -7.90 -27.81
C PHE A 129 -5.16 -7.35 -28.47
N CYS A 130 -4.09 -7.18 -27.69
CA CYS A 130 -2.80 -6.75 -28.21
C CYS A 130 -2.22 -7.76 -29.21
N LEU A 131 -2.26 -9.06 -28.90
CA LEU A 131 -1.80 -10.12 -29.82
C LEU A 131 -2.61 -10.15 -31.11
N GLN A 132 -3.94 -10.09 -31.01
CA GLN A 132 -4.83 -10.08 -32.17
C GLN A 132 -4.56 -8.86 -33.05
N THR A 133 -4.33 -7.69 -32.44
CA THR A 133 -3.99 -6.47 -33.16
C THR A 133 -2.63 -6.60 -33.84
N ALA A 134 -1.61 -7.10 -33.14
CA ALA A 134 -0.29 -7.35 -33.69
C ALA A 134 -0.32 -8.33 -34.87
N PHE A 135 -1.05 -9.44 -34.75
CA PHE A 135 -1.21 -10.40 -35.85
C PHE A 135 -1.96 -9.79 -37.03
N LYS A 136 -3.05 -9.05 -36.79
CA LYS A 136 -3.76 -8.34 -37.89
C LYS A 136 -2.81 -7.40 -38.64
N GLU A 137 -1.96 -6.66 -37.94
CA GLU A 137 -0.96 -5.79 -38.56
C GLU A 137 0.18 -6.54 -39.25
N ALA A 138 0.58 -7.69 -38.71
CA ALA A 138 1.59 -8.56 -39.32
C ALA A 138 1.04 -9.20 -40.60
N TYR A 139 -0.16 -9.76 -40.58
CA TYR A 139 -0.81 -10.39 -41.73
C TYR A 139 -0.99 -9.43 -42.90
N LYS A 140 -1.22 -8.12 -42.64
CA LYS A 140 -1.26 -7.10 -43.70
C LYS A 140 0.07 -6.96 -44.47
N ARG A 141 1.20 -7.33 -43.86
CA ARG A 141 2.55 -7.21 -44.44
C ARG A 141 3.10 -8.52 -45.00
N VAL A 142 2.42 -9.64 -44.77
CA VAL A 142 2.82 -10.94 -45.33
C VAL A 142 2.32 -11.06 -46.76
N GLU A 143 3.22 -11.35 -47.69
CA GLU A 143 2.91 -11.70 -49.07
C GLU A 143 3.29 -13.16 -49.32
N PHE A 144 2.51 -13.88 -50.13
CA PHE A 144 2.78 -15.27 -50.47
C PHE A 144 3.00 -15.41 -51.98
N HIS A 145 4.14 -15.98 -52.36
CA HIS A 145 4.47 -16.30 -53.74
C HIS A 145 4.70 -17.82 -53.90
N PRO A 146 3.99 -18.54 -54.79
CA PRO A 146 4.06 -20.00 -54.88
C PRO A 146 5.47 -20.60 -55.09
N ALA A 147 6.38 -19.85 -55.72
CA ALA A 147 7.75 -20.30 -55.96
C ALA A 147 8.74 -20.01 -54.80
N THR A 148 8.48 -18.98 -53.99
CA THR A 148 9.40 -18.46 -52.97
C THR A 148 8.87 -18.60 -51.54
N GLY A 149 7.57 -18.91 -51.39
CA GLY A 149 6.89 -19.04 -50.11
C GLY A 149 6.43 -17.69 -49.55
N TYR A 150 6.40 -17.59 -48.22
CA TYR A 150 6.03 -16.38 -47.49
C TYR A 150 7.17 -15.37 -47.47
N THR A 151 6.90 -14.14 -47.89
CA THR A 151 7.83 -13.01 -47.83
C THR A 151 7.20 -11.87 -47.03
N TRP A 152 8.03 -11.08 -46.34
CA TRP A 152 7.59 -9.87 -45.68
C TRP A 152 7.76 -8.70 -46.64
N ARG A 153 6.73 -7.86 -46.79
CA ARG A 153 6.88 -6.57 -47.46
C ARG A 153 7.81 -5.70 -46.64
N THR A 154 9.05 -5.63 -47.09
CA THR A 154 10.00 -4.61 -46.65
C THR A 154 9.67 -3.42 -47.53
N GLU A 155 9.01 -2.40 -46.99
CA GLU A 155 8.96 -1.12 -47.68
C GLU A 155 10.43 -0.70 -47.87
N ASP A 156 10.88 -0.63 -49.13
CA ASP A 156 12.22 -0.16 -49.42
C ASP A 156 12.37 1.21 -48.75
N MET A 157 13.41 1.36 -47.95
CA MET A 157 13.75 2.59 -47.21
C MET A 157 14.08 3.79 -48.14
N SER A 158 13.77 3.68 -49.44
CA SER A 158 14.01 4.65 -50.50
C SER A 158 12.88 5.67 -50.69
N GLN A 159 11.76 5.56 -49.96
CA GLN A 159 10.71 6.60 -49.92
C GLN A 159 10.26 6.89 -48.48
N LYS A 160 11.16 7.40 -47.63
CA LYS A 160 10.76 8.03 -46.36
C LYS A 160 10.29 9.46 -46.64
N THR A 161 9.00 9.70 -46.48
CA THR A 161 8.45 11.06 -46.33
C THR A 161 8.80 11.59 -44.92
N GLU A 162 8.99 12.90 -44.77
CA GLU A 162 9.46 13.53 -43.52
C GLU A 162 8.60 13.21 -42.27
N ASP A 163 7.32 12.88 -42.45
CA ASP A 163 6.38 12.52 -41.37
C ASP A 163 6.69 11.16 -40.70
N ASP A 164 7.27 10.20 -41.41
CA ASP A 164 7.60 8.87 -40.86
C ASP A 164 8.89 8.88 -40.04
N ALA A 165 9.78 9.85 -40.30
CA ALA A 165 10.96 10.11 -39.47
C ALA A 165 10.57 10.64 -38.09
N GLN A 166 9.49 11.42 -38.00
CA GLN A 166 8.99 11.95 -36.73
C GLN A 166 8.32 10.86 -35.89
N LYS A 167 7.47 10.00 -36.49
CA LYS A 167 6.84 8.86 -35.80
C LYS A 167 7.85 7.83 -35.29
N SER A 168 8.88 7.52 -36.08
CA SER A 168 9.93 6.59 -35.66
C SER A 168 10.80 7.15 -34.53
N ARG A 169 11.06 8.47 -34.50
CA ARG A 169 11.72 9.14 -33.35
C ARG A 169 10.86 9.06 -32.09
N VAL A 170 9.56 9.34 -32.17
CA VAL A 170 8.65 9.26 -31.02
C VAL A 170 8.56 7.83 -30.50
N LEU A 171 8.43 6.82 -31.37
CA LEU A 171 8.42 5.41 -30.95
C LEU A 171 9.77 4.96 -30.34
N HIS A 172 10.89 5.45 -30.87
CA HIS A 172 12.20 5.16 -30.29
C HIS A 172 12.38 5.82 -28.91
N GLN A 173 11.83 7.03 -28.73
CA GLN A 173 11.85 7.74 -27.45
C GLN A 173 10.95 7.04 -26.42
N VAL A 174 9.71 6.68 -26.79
CA VAL A 174 8.78 5.94 -25.91
C VAL A 174 9.34 4.56 -25.53
N SER A 175 10.02 3.87 -26.44
CA SER A 175 10.65 2.59 -26.12
C SER A 175 11.90 2.72 -25.24
N ALA A 176 12.62 3.84 -25.31
CA ALA A 176 13.70 4.15 -24.37
C ALA A 176 13.15 4.44 -22.97
N GLU A 177 12.11 5.28 -22.87
CA GLU A 177 11.44 5.59 -21.60
C GLU A 177 10.84 4.35 -20.94
N LEU A 178 10.25 3.44 -21.72
CA LEU A 178 9.70 2.19 -21.20
C LEU A 178 10.80 1.25 -20.65
N ARG A 179 11.98 1.23 -21.30
CA ARG A 179 13.14 0.45 -20.82
C ARG A 179 13.70 1.04 -19.54
N ASP A 180 13.80 2.36 -19.44
CA ASP A 180 14.27 3.04 -18.24
C ASP A 180 13.30 2.83 -17.07
N PHE A 181 11.99 2.86 -17.34
CA PHE A 181 10.97 2.51 -16.35
C PHE A 181 11.09 1.04 -15.88
N GLN A 182 11.22 0.09 -16.80
CA GLN A 182 11.38 -1.33 -16.46
C GLN A 182 12.68 -1.58 -15.65
N LEU A 183 13.76 -0.88 -15.99
CA LEU A 183 15.02 -0.95 -15.24
C LEU A 183 14.85 -0.36 -13.83
N GLY A 184 14.12 0.75 -13.69
CA GLY A 184 13.78 1.36 -12.40
C GLY A 184 12.96 0.43 -11.51
N VAL A 185 11.93 -0.21 -12.07
CA VAL A 185 11.10 -1.20 -11.37
C VAL A 185 11.93 -2.40 -10.92
N THR A 186 12.78 -2.94 -11.79
CA THR A 186 13.65 -4.08 -11.47
C THR A 186 14.62 -3.75 -10.34
N ARG A 187 15.24 -2.56 -10.37
CA ARG A 187 16.10 -2.08 -9.29
C ARG A 187 15.36 -1.90 -7.97
N ALA A 188 14.12 -1.40 -8.01
CA ALA A 188 13.29 -1.26 -6.82
C ALA A 188 13.00 -2.62 -6.18
N ILE A 189 12.61 -3.62 -6.98
CA ILE A 189 12.34 -5.01 -6.54
C ILE A 189 13.60 -5.67 -5.96
N GLU A 190 14.76 -5.46 -6.57
CA GLU A 190 16.01 -5.98 -6.02
C GLU A 190 16.35 -5.31 -4.67
N SER A 191 16.12 -4.01 -4.55
CA SER A 191 16.41 -3.28 -3.31
C SER A 191 15.52 -3.72 -2.15
N THR A 192 14.24 -3.99 -2.42
CA THR A 192 13.32 -4.53 -1.41
C THR A 192 13.67 -5.97 -1.06
N SER A 193 14.04 -6.80 -2.04
CA SER A 193 14.49 -8.17 -1.81
C SER A 193 15.76 -8.24 -0.94
N ARG A 194 16.73 -7.34 -1.18
CA ARG A 194 17.95 -7.24 -0.35
C ARG A 194 17.64 -6.80 1.07
N LYS A 195 16.79 -5.78 1.25
CA LYS A 195 16.35 -5.35 2.60
C LYS A 195 15.62 -6.47 3.33
N MET A 196 14.73 -7.18 2.66
CA MET A 196 13.98 -8.30 3.26
C MET A 196 14.91 -9.45 3.67
N ASN A 197 15.90 -9.80 2.85
CA ASN A 197 16.92 -10.79 3.21
C ASN A 197 17.82 -10.32 4.36
N GLN A 198 18.12 -9.02 4.45
CA GLN A 198 18.88 -8.46 5.57
C GLN A 198 18.08 -8.55 6.88
N PHE A 199 16.80 -8.18 6.87
CA PHE A 199 15.90 -8.36 8.02
C PHE A 199 15.79 -9.84 8.42
N HIS A 200 15.72 -10.75 7.46
CA HIS A 200 15.69 -12.18 7.72
C HIS A 200 16.98 -12.69 8.39
N GLN A 201 18.15 -12.22 7.96
CA GLN A 201 19.44 -12.56 8.60
C GLN A 201 19.58 -11.97 10.01
N ILE A 202 19.10 -10.75 10.22
CA ILE A 202 19.09 -10.11 11.55
C ILE A 202 18.18 -10.89 12.50
N ALA A 203 17.02 -11.34 12.03
CA ALA A 203 16.09 -12.16 12.82
C ALA A 203 16.64 -13.55 13.17
N LEU A 204 17.60 -14.07 12.42
CA LEU A 204 18.26 -15.36 12.65
C LEU A 204 19.57 -15.25 13.43
N SER A 205 20.02 -14.05 13.78
CA SER A 205 21.25 -13.84 14.55
C SER A 205 21.00 -14.13 16.04
N PRO A 206 21.81 -14.97 16.73
CA PRO A 206 21.64 -15.24 18.15
C PRO A 206 21.95 -13.98 18.98
N GLN A 207 21.00 -13.55 19.80
CA GLN A 207 21.21 -12.49 20.80
C GLN A 207 22.17 -13.04 21.87
N VAL A 208 23.35 -12.43 22.02
CA VAL A 208 24.25 -12.69 23.16
C VAL A 208 23.75 -11.83 24.31
N ASP A 209 23.26 -12.50 25.35
CA ASP A 209 22.70 -11.91 26.56
C ASP A 209 23.85 -11.42 27.47
N GLU A 210 24.05 -10.11 27.59
CA GLU A 210 24.95 -9.54 28.60
C GLU A 210 24.21 -9.48 29.94
N GLY A 211 24.52 -10.46 30.80
CA GLY A 211 23.99 -10.56 32.15
C GLY A 211 24.45 -9.42 33.06
N GLU A 212 23.48 -8.78 33.71
CA GLU A 212 23.64 -7.85 34.82
C GLU A 212 24.44 -8.49 35.98
N ALA A 213 25.61 -7.93 36.30
CA ALA A 213 26.34 -8.24 37.52
C ALA A 213 25.87 -7.31 38.66
N ASN A 214 25.03 -7.86 39.54
CA ASN A 214 24.74 -7.31 40.86
C ASN A 214 26.01 -7.26 41.73
N PHE A 215 26.31 -6.11 42.34
CA PHE A 215 27.29 -6.00 43.42
C PHE A 215 26.68 -5.22 44.59
N HIS A 216 26.45 -5.91 45.70
CA HIS A 216 26.16 -5.31 47.01
C HIS A 216 27.48 -4.96 47.73
N PRO A 217 27.52 -3.92 48.59
CA PRO A 217 28.74 -3.46 49.24
C PRO A 217 28.91 -4.06 50.63
N GLU A 218 30.12 -4.51 50.97
CA GLU A 218 30.55 -4.67 52.36
C GLU A 218 31.81 -3.83 52.61
N GLY A 219 31.75 -3.08 53.71
CA GLY A 219 32.77 -2.12 54.11
C GLY A 219 33.97 -2.75 54.79
N MET A 220 35.08 -2.02 54.78
CA MET A 220 36.12 -2.12 55.79
C MET A 220 36.78 -0.76 55.97
N THR A 221 36.87 -0.33 57.21
CA THR A 221 37.40 0.95 57.71
C THR A 221 38.93 1.01 57.67
N SER A 222 39.51 2.18 57.41
CA SER A 222 40.44 2.88 58.33
C SER A 222 41.03 4.16 57.71
N ASP A 223 41.22 5.14 58.59
CA ASP A 223 41.72 6.50 58.40
C ASP A 223 43.10 6.60 57.74
N ASP A 224 43.34 7.67 56.95
CA ASP A 224 44.46 8.58 57.22
C ASP A 224 44.26 9.96 56.52
N THR A 225 44.93 10.95 57.08
CA THR A 225 44.73 12.39 57.03
C THR A 225 45.67 13.05 56.01
N GLY A 226 45.23 14.08 55.26
CA GLY A 226 46.19 15.06 54.72
C GLY A 226 45.84 15.80 53.41
N LYS A 227 45.46 17.08 53.58
CA LYS A 227 45.80 18.28 52.76
C LYS A 227 45.81 18.21 51.22
N GLY A 228 44.87 18.97 50.64
CA GLY A 228 45.11 20.11 49.72
C GLY A 228 45.68 19.85 48.33
N ASP A 229 44.94 20.20 47.27
CA ASP A 229 45.27 21.33 46.39
C ASP A 229 44.14 21.60 45.37
N GLN A 230 44.04 22.84 44.91
CA GLN A 230 43.10 23.32 43.89
C GLN A 230 43.63 23.03 42.47
N GLY A 231 42.74 22.80 41.51
CA GLY A 231 43.11 22.73 40.09
C GLY A 231 41.90 22.60 39.16
N GLN A 232 41.47 23.74 38.62
CA GLN A 232 40.42 23.87 37.60
C GLN A 232 40.84 23.34 36.21
N THR A 233 39.83 23.30 35.32
CA THR A 233 39.85 23.24 33.84
C THR A 233 39.97 21.83 33.24
N GLY A 234 39.28 21.46 32.17
CA GLY A 234 38.36 22.16 31.29
C GLY A 234 37.74 21.14 30.32
N SER A 235 36.48 21.35 30.00
CA SER A 235 35.68 20.63 29.01
C SER A 235 36.21 20.84 27.59
N THR A 236 35.98 19.86 26.70
CA THR A 236 35.19 19.99 25.45
C THR A 236 35.56 18.90 24.43
N LEU A 237 34.55 18.09 24.06
CA LEU A 237 34.53 17.23 22.86
C LEU A 237 34.25 18.08 21.61
N PRO A 238 34.82 17.79 20.42
CA PRO A 238 34.39 18.43 19.18
C PRO A 238 33.22 17.67 18.53
N GLY A 239 32.22 18.43 18.09
CA GLY A 239 30.94 17.97 17.56
C GLY A 239 30.93 17.61 16.07
N GLU A 240 29.82 16.98 15.68
CA GLU A 240 29.42 16.62 14.32
C GLU A 240 28.82 17.82 13.55
N PRO A 241 28.96 17.89 12.21
CA PRO A 241 28.34 18.93 11.39
C PRO A 241 26.97 18.52 10.82
N ILE A 242 26.03 19.46 10.92
CA ILE A 242 24.69 19.47 10.31
C ILE A 242 24.80 19.97 8.86
N TRP A 243 24.16 19.29 7.91
CA TRP A 243 23.95 19.79 6.54
C TRP A 243 22.50 20.24 6.37
N ILE A 244 22.30 21.53 6.08
CA ILE A 244 21.09 22.11 5.49
C ILE A 244 21.46 22.47 4.06
N LEU A 245 20.60 22.17 3.08
CA LEU A 245 20.63 22.81 1.78
C LEU A 245 19.19 23.09 1.29
N ASP A 246 19.07 24.31 0.78
CA ASP A 246 17.94 24.94 0.09
C ASP A 246 17.40 24.15 -1.12
#